data_AF-A0A412M8W5-F1
#
_entry.id   AF-A0A412M8W5-F1
#
_cell.length_a   1.000
_cell.length_b   1.000
_cell.length_c   1.000
_cell.angle_alpha   90.00
_cell.angle_beta   90.00
_cell.angle_gamma   90.00
#
_symmetry.space_group_name_H-M   'P 1'
#
loop_
_entity.id
_entity.type
_entity.pdbx_description
1 polymer ?
#
loop_
_entity_poly.entity_id
_entity_poly.type
_entity_poly.pdbx_seq_one_letter_code
_entity_poly.pdbx_strand_id
1 'polypeptide(L)'
;MYLGVCQYDHSLVYFFHDDGSRSAEVFEKEIKGFNGAFQCDYYSRYRHIGIGNLKDMKRLPCLQHIKRKFLDIKDNNTAQQMARRFSLLYHFEHKHKTGKDGWTDDEHLQ
;
A
#
# COMPACT_ATOMS: atom_id res chain seq x y z
N MET A 1 2.69 -4.91 17.08
CA MET A 1 2.27 -5.10 15.66
C MET A 1 3.07 -4.12 14.83
N TYR A 2 3.67 -4.57 13.74
CA TYR A 2 4.57 -3.76 12.91
C TYR A 2 3.77 -2.96 11.89
N LEU A 3 3.88 -1.62 11.92
CA LEU A 3 3.55 -0.82 10.74
C LEU A 3 4.80 -0.79 9.86
N GLY A 4 4.75 -1.53 8.74
CA GLY A 4 5.79 -1.53 7.72
C GLY A 4 5.54 -0.42 6.71
N VAL A 5 6.43 0.57 6.62
CA VAL A 5 6.42 1.55 5.52
C VAL A 5 7.57 1.22 4.59
N CYS A 6 7.26 0.93 3.33
CA CYS A 6 8.24 0.64 2.30
C CYS A 6 8.51 1.90 1.47
N GLN A 7 9.75 2.37 1.45
CA GLN A 7 10.17 3.40 0.50
C GLN A 7 10.67 2.72 -0.78
N TYR A 8 9.97 2.98 -1.89
CA TYR A 8 10.16 2.27 -3.15
C TYR A 8 11.56 2.44 -3.76
N ASP A 9 12.12 3.66 -3.71
CA ASP A 9 13.39 3.96 -4.37
C ASP A 9 14.63 3.43 -3.63
N HIS A 10 14.52 3.23 -2.32
CA HIS A 10 15.67 2.89 -1.48
C HIS A 10 15.61 1.45 -0.93
N SER A 11 14.58 0.66 -1.27
CA SER A 11 14.34 -0.68 -0.71
C SER A 11 14.37 -0.71 0.82
N LEU A 12 13.96 0.39 1.46
CA LEU A 12 13.94 0.54 2.92
C LEU A 12 12.57 0.13 3.45
N VAL A 13 12.57 -0.71 4.49
CA VAL A 13 11.38 -1.07 5.26
C VAL A 13 11.53 -0.50 6.66
N TYR A 14 10.66 0.44 7.02
CA TYR A 14 10.60 1.01 8.35
C TYR A 14 9.62 0.22 9.22
N PHE A 15 10.06 -0.11 10.42
CA PHE A 15 9.25 -0.77 11.44
C PHE A 15 9.07 0.16 12.63
N PHE A 16 7.84 0.61 12.86
CA PHE A 16 7.51 1.37 14.07
C PHE A 16 7.10 0.42 15.18
N HIS A 17 7.75 0.54 16.34
CA HIS A 17 7.48 -0.28 17.52
C HIS A 17 7.26 0.64 18.73
N ASP A 18 6.04 0.64 19.27
CA ASP A 18 5.67 1.32 20.51
C ASP A 18 4.97 0.31 21.44
N ASP A 19 5.75 -0.57 22.08
CA ASP A 19 5.27 -1.63 22.99
C ASP A 19 4.05 -2.44 22.48
N GLY A 20 3.96 -2.62 21.17
CA GLY A 20 2.86 -3.33 20.52
C GLY A 20 1.56 -2.52 20.32
N SER A 21 1.54 -1.24 20.71
CA SER A 21 0.44 -0.30 20.51
C SER A 21 0.03 -0.19 19.03
N ARG A 22 -1.28 0.03 18.83
CA ARG A 22 -1.94 0.19 17.52
C ARG A 22 -2.81 1.45 17.51
N SER A 23 -2.52 2.42 18.37
CA SER A 23 -3.28 3.67 18.42
C SER A 23 -3.01 4.49 17.18
N ALA A 24 -3.99 5.31 16.79
CA ALA A 24 -3.80 6.31 15.74
C ALA A 24 -2.69 7.31 16.13
N GLU A 25 -2.61 7.65 17.42
CA GLU A 25 -1.64 8.60 17.97
C GLU A 25 -0.17 8.20 17.72
N VAL A 26 0.16 6.91 17.88
CA VAL A 26 1.51 6.41 17.58
C VAL A 26 1.82 6.63 16.11
N PHE A 27 0.89 6.25 15.24
CA PHE A 27 1.04 6.45 13.81
C PHE A 27 1.21 7.93 13.46
N GLU A 28 0.32 8.79 13.94
CA GLU A 28 0.34 10.24 13.69
C GLU A 28 1.64 10.91 14.13
N LYS A 29 2.23 10.45 15.25
CA LYS A 29 3.54 10.92 15.72
C LYS A 29 4.65 10.58 14.72
N GLU A 30 4.66 9.36 14.18
CA GLU A 30 5.70 8.88 13.26
C GLU A 30 5.62 9.54 11.88
N ILE A 31 4.41 9.79 11.38
CA ILE A 31 4.20 10.44 10.08
C ILE A 31 4.14 11.97 10.17
N LYS A 32 4.45 12.56 11.33
CA LYS A 32 4.38 14.00 11.52
C LYS A 32 5.30 14.73 10.54
N GLY A 33 4.74 15.63 9.75
CA GLY A 33 5.47 16.40 8.73
C GLY A 33 5.65 15.67 7.40
N PHE A 34 5.17 14.43 7.27
CA PHE A 34 5.11 13.74 5.98
C PHE A 34 4.04 14.36 5.09
N ASN A 35 4.40 14.62 3.82
CA ASN A 35 3.46 15.02 2.78
C ASN A 35 3.62 14.04 1.61
N GLY A 36 2.51 13.41 1.21
CA GLY A 36 2.52 12.41 0.16
C GLY A 36 1.40 11.40 0.29
N ALA A 37 1.60 10.24 -0.34
CA ALA A 37 0.66 9.13 -0.31
C ALA A 37 1.07 8.07 0.71
N PHE A 38 0.10 7.62 1.50
CA PHE A 38 0.26 6.57 2.50
C PHE A 38 -0.64 5.38 2.13
N GLN A 39 -0.03 4.24 1.79
CA GLN A 39 -0.75 3.00 1.49
C GLN A 39 -0.97 2.19 2.77
N CYS A 40 -2.22 1.79 3.07
CA CYS A 40 -2.55 1.04 4.28
C CYS A 40 -3.64 -0.03 4.05
N ASP A 41 -3.79 -0.93 5.03
CA ASP A 41 -4.76 -2.03 5.05
C ASP A 41 -6.23 -1.62 5.25
N TYR A 42 -6.54 -0.33 5.09
CA TYR A 42 -7.86 0.25 5.34
C TYR A 42 -8.33 0.14 6.80
N TYR A 43 -7.39 0.03 7.76
CA TYR A 43 -7.73 0.05 9.18
C TYR A 43 -8.55 1.29 9.55
N SER A 44 -9.66 1.09 10.26
CA SER A 44 -10.66 2.11 10.50
C SER A 44 -10.14 3.33 11.27
N ARG A 45 -9.14 3.14 12.13
CA ARG A 45 -8.51 4.22 12.89
C ARG A 45 -7.77 5.22 12.00
N TYR A 46 -7.37 4.82 10.80
CA TYR A 46 -6.69 5.68 9.82
C TYR A 46 -7.65 6.43 8.89
N ARG A 47 -8.97 6.36 9.09
CA ARG A 47 -9.95 7.04 8.22
C ARG A 47 -9.82 8.56 8.18
N HIS A 48 -9.25 9.17 9.22
CA HIS A 48 -9.08 10.62 9.31
C HIS A 48 -7.85 11.11 8.51
N ILE A 49 -6.97 10.22 8.02
CA ILE A 49 -5.87 10.60 7.11
C ILE A 49 -6.48 11.11 5.80
N GLY A 50 -6.02 12.28 5.35
CA GLY A 50 -6.60 13.01 4.22
C GLY A 50 -7.79 13.89 4.59
N ILE A 51 -8.07 14.04 5.89
CA ILE A 51 -9.15 14.89 6.41
C ILE A 51 -8.58 15.79 7.53
N GLY A 52 -9.12 17.00 7.67
CA GLY A 52 -8.77 17.92 8.77
C GLY A 52 -7.28 18.25 8.79
N ASN A 53 -6.63 17.99 9.93
CA ASN A 53 -5.21 18.28 10.15
C ASN A 53 -4.25 17.41 9.32
N LEU A 54 -4.74 16.33 8.70
CA LEU A 54 -3.97 15.45 7.81
C LEU A 54 -4.42 15.54 6.34
N LYS A 55 -5.08 16.65 5.95
CA LYS A 55 -5.64 16.84 4.59
C LYS A 55 -4.61 16.76 3.46
N ASP A 56 -3.35 17.09 3.75
CA ASP A 56 -2.28 17.11 2.74
C ASP A 56 -1.75 15.70 2.44
N MET A 57 -2.15 14.69 3.22
CA MET A 57 -1.80 13.30 3.00
C MET A 57 -2.88 12.56 2.21
N LYS A 58 -2.48 11.74 1.25
CA LYS A 58 -3.39 10.87 0.49
C LYS A 58 -3.39 9.47 1.07
N ARG A 59 -4.53 9.01 1.59
CA ARG A 59 -4.68 7.61 2.04
C ARG A 59 -5.02 6.70 0.86
N LEU A 60 -4.13 5.78 0.53
CA LEU A 60 -4.31 4.77 -0.50
C LEU A 60 -4.64 3.40 0.11
N PRO A 61 -5.59 2.63 -0.45
CA PRO A 61 -5.83 1.26 -0.02
C PRO A 61 -4.70 0.34 -0.52
N CYS A 62 -4.27 -0.60 0.32
CA CYS A 62 -3.29 -1.60 -0.04
C CYS A 62 -3.91 -2.71 -0.90
N LEU A 63 -3.43 -2.88 -2.13
CA LEU A 63 -3.96 -3.87 -3.07
C LEU A 63 -3.76 -5.31 -2.61
N GLN A 64 -2.67 -5.65 -1.90
CA GLN A 64 -2.50 -6.98 -1.29
C GLN A 64 -3.58 -7.29 -0.25
N HIS A 65 -3.99 -6.30 0.55
CA HIS A 65 -5.08 -6.47 1.51
C HIS A 65 -6.44 -6.68 0.82
N ILE A 66 -6.68 -5.98 -0.30
CA ILE A 66 -7.86 -6.21 -1.13
C ILE A 66 -7.83 -7.60 -1.76
N LYS A 67 -6.69 -8.01 -2.34
CA LYS A 67 -6.48 -9.36 -2.91
C LYS A 67 -6.79 -10.46 -1.88
N ARG A 68 -6.34 -10.32 -0.63
CA ARG A 68 -6.62 -11.32 0.42
C ARG A 68 -8.11 -11.53 0.63
N LYS A 69 -8.92 -10.47 0.60
CA LYS A 69 -10.39 -10.59 0.69
C LYS A 69 -11.00 -11.44 -0.42
N PHE A 70 -10.45 -11.38 -1.64
CA PHE A 70 -10.89 -12.24 -2.74
C PHE A 70 -10.45 -13.69 -2.57
N LEU A 71 -9.28 -13.93 -1.97
CA LEU A 71 -8.80 -15.28 -1.66
C LEU A 71 -9.61 -15.94 -0.54
N ASP A 72 -10.13 -15.16 0.40
CA ASP A 72 -10.96 -15.65 1.51
C ASP A 72 -12.33 -16.18 1.02
N ILE A 73 -12.78 -15.76 -0.17
CA ILE A 73 -14.03 -16.24 -0.79
C ILE A 73 -13.74 -17.60 -1.46
N LYS A 74 -14.09 -18.67 -0.75
CA LYS A 74 -13.96 -20.05 -1.26
C LYS A 74 -14.98 -20.37 -2.34
N ASP A 75 -14.64 -21.31 -3.21
CA ASP A 75 -15.53 -21.88 -4.25
C ASP A 75 -16.20 -20.86 -5.20
N ASN A 76 -15.58 -19.70 -5.37
CA ASN A 76 -16.06 -18.66 -6.27
C ASN A 76 -15.04 -18.37 -7.38
N ASN A 77 -15.36 -18.81 -8.61
CA ASN A 77 -14.48 -18.66 -9.77
C ASN A 77 -14.15 -17.19 -10.09
N THR A 78 -15.13 -16.29 -9.96
CA THR A 78 -14.94 -14.86 -10.20
C THR A 78 -13.97 -14.24 -9.19
N ALA A 79 -14.10 -14.58 -7.91
CA ALA A 79 -13.20 -14.11 -6.86
C ALA A 79 -11.76 -14.60 -7.10
N GLN A 80 -11.58 -15.86 -7.48
CA GLN A 80 -10.27 -16.40 -7.83
C GLN A 80 -9.66 -15.72 -9.07
N GLN A 81 -10.48 -15.42 -10.08
CA GLN A 81 -10.03 -14.66 -11.26
C GLN A 81 -9.57 -13.25 -10.88
N MET A 82 -10.32 -12.55 -10.01
CA MET A 82 -9.90 -11.24 -9.51
C MET A 82 -8.57 -11.30 -8.74
N ALA A 83 -8.40 -12.28 -7.84
CA ALA A 83 -7.14 -12.47 -7.12
C ALA A 83 -5.95 -12.75 -8.06
N ARG A 84 -6.18 -13.48 -9.17
CA ARG A 84 -5.19 -13.68 -10.23
C ARG A 84 -4.84 -12.38 -10.96
N ARG A 85 -5.83 -11.53 -11.29
CA ARG A 85 -5.59 -10.21 -11.92
C ARG A 85 -4.73 -9.30 -11.03
N PHE A 86 -5.00 -9.25 -9.72
CA PHE A 86 -4.12 -8.53 -8.79
C PHE A 86 -2.68 -9.08 -8.79
N SER A 87 -2.51 -10.39 -8.88
CA SER A 87 -1.17 -11.00 -8.94
C SER A 87 -0.43 -10.64 -10.22
N LEU A 88 -1.14 -10.60 -11.35
CA LEU A 88 -0.58 -10.13 -12.62
C LEU A 88 -0.16 -8.67 -12.57
N LEU A 89 -0.96 -7.80 -11.94
CA LEU A 89 -0.61 -6.39 -11.77
C LEU A 89 0.74 -6.23 -11.05
N TYR A 90 0.93 -6.90 -9.92
CA TYR A 90 2.20 -6.87 -9.19
C TYR A 90 3.37 -7.48 -9.98
N HIS A 91 3.12 -8.53 -10.75
CA HIS A 91 4.12 -9.13 -11.62
C HIS A 91 4.61 -8.15 -12.69
N PHE A 92 3.68 -7.43 -13.34
CA PHE A 92 4.02 -6.42 -14.32
C PHE A 92 4.67 -5.19 -13.68
N GLU A 93 4.18 -4.71 -12.54
CA GLU A 93 4.83 -3.62 -11.77
C GLU A 93 6.29 -3.97 -11.42
N HIS A 94 6.57 -5.24 -11.11
CA HIS A 94 7.93 -5.66 -10.82
C HIS A 94 8.83 -5.66 -12.06
N LYS A 95 8.28 -6.02 -13.23
CA LYS A 95 9.00 -6.08 -14.50
C LYS A 95 9.16 -4.72 -15.17
N HIS A 96 8.19 -3.83 -15.01
CA HIS A 96 8.04 -2.60 -15.77
C HIS A 96 8.32 -1.42 -14.86
N LYS A 97 9.60 -1.27 -14.50
CA LYS A 97 10.07 -0.19 -13.61
C LYS A 97 10.84 0.83 -14.42
N THR A 98 10.26 2.01 -14.64
CA THR A 98 10.93 3.08 -15.37
C THR A 98 12.33 3.34 -14.81
N GLY A 99 13.34 3.38 -15.68
CA GLY A 99 14.73 3.61 -15.30
C GLY A 99 15.47 2.41 -14.71
N LYS A 100 14.80 1.24 -14.63
CA LYS A 100 15.39 -0.04 -14.22
C LYS A 100 15.11 -1.10 -15.29
N ASP A 101 16.09 -1.95 -15.57
CA ASP A 101 15.97 -3.04 -16.55
C ASP A 101 15.58 -2.61 -17.99
N GLY A 102 15.81 -1.33 -18.34
CA GLY A 102 15.58 -0.78 -19.68
C GLY A 102 14.16 -0.27 -19.96
N TRP A 103 13.24 -0.36 -18.99
CA TRP A 103 11.86 0.11 -19.14
C TRP A 103 11.76 1.64 -19.13
N THR A 104 10.92 2.20 -20.01
CA THR A 104 10.70 3.64 -20.23
C THR A 104 9.22 4.01 -20.15
N ASP A 105 8.91 5.29 -19.94
CA ASP A 105 7.53 5.77 -19.85
C ASP A 105 6.76 5.62 -21.19
N ASP A 106 7.48 5.69 -22.32
CA ASP A 106 6.90 5.52 -23.66
C ASP A 106 6.41 4.07 -23.90
N GLU A 107 7.05 3.08 -23.29
CA GLU A 107 6.62 1.68 -23.32
C GLU A 107 5.36 1.42 -22.48
N HIS A 108 4.93 2.38 -21.65
CA HIS A 108 3.71 2.28 -20.85
C HIS A 108 2.43 2.62 -21.66
N LEU A 109 2.57 3.23 -22.84
CA LEU A 109 1.46 3.74 -23.66
C LEU A 109 1.08 2.86 -24.87
N GLN A 110 1.83 1.77 -25.11
CA GLN A 110 1.58 0.81 -26.19
C GLN A 110 0.78 -0.40 -25.70
#